data_AF-A0A3D4ECD9-F1
#
_entry.id   AF-A0A3D4ECD9-F1
#
_cell.length_a   1.000
_cell.length_b   1.000
_cell.length_c   1.000
_cell.angle_alpha   90.00
_cell.angle_beta   90.00
_cell.angle_gamma   90.00
#
_symmetry.space_group_name_H-M   'P 1'
#
loop_
_entity.id
_entity.type
_entity.pdbx_description
1 polymer ?
#
loop_
_entity_poly.entity_id
_entity_poly.type
_entity_poly.pdbx_seq_one_letter_code
_entity_poly.pdbx_strand_id
1 'polypeptide(L)'
;MAENTLVDKILALQDKYESLQKQLADPEVIADMKRYVQLNKDYKELEPIIKTGLEYKKMVDELAEAKDIIINEKDEDLRDMAKAEIAELEPKIPEMEEQIKILLIPADPDDSKNAIIEIRGGTGGDEAAIFAGDLFRMYSRYAEKRGWKLEVNDETP
;
A
#
# COMPACT_ATOMS: atom_id res chain seq x y z
N MET A 1 -13.06 16.99 -12.01
CA MET A 1 -11.96 16.02 -12.21
C MET A 1 -11.22 15.97 -10.90
N ALA A 2 -11.40 14.92 -10.11
CA ALA A 2 -10.60 14.75 -8.91
C ALA A 2 -9.17 14.48 -9.41
N GLU A 3 -8.27 15.44 -9.22
CA GLU A 3 -6.84 15.25 -9.39
C GLU A 3 -6.48 13.95 -8.67
N ASN A 4 -6.00 12.96 -9.42
CA ASN A 4 -5.73 11.64 -8.89
C ASN A 4 -4.39 11.73 -8.13
N THR A 5 -4.43 12.35 -6.95
CA THR A 5 -3.28 12.73 -6.10
C THR A 5 -2.30 11.58 -5.83
N LEU A 6 -2.74 10.32 -5.98
CA LEU A 6 -1.90 9.14 -5.86
C LEU A 6 -1.05 8.90 -7.13
N VAL A 7 -1.63 9.09 -8.32
CA VAL A 7 -0.90 8.99 -9.60
C VAL A 7 0.22 10.03 -9.66
N ASP A 8 -0.07 11.28 -9.27
CA ASP A 8 0.93 12.34 -9.25
C ASP A 8 2.10 12.02 -8.31
N LYS A 9 1.81 11.41 -7.14
CA LYS A 9 2.84 10.94 -6.21
C LYS A 9 3.67 9.81 -6.81
N ILE A 10 3.05 8.84 -7.49
CA ILE A 10 3.74 7.74 -8.16
C ILE A 10 4.68 8.28 -9.23
N LEU A 11 4.23 9.24 -10.05
CA LEU A 11 5.05 9.86 -11.09
C LEU A 11 6.25 10.61 -10.51
N ALA A 12 6.06 11.37 -9.43
CA ALA A 12 7.17 12.03 -8.74
C ALA A 12 8.20 11.03 -8.17
N LEU A 13 7.74 9.88 -7.67
CA LEU A 13 8.62 8.81 -7.21
C LEU A 13 9.31 8.09 -8.38
N GLN A 14 8.65 7.98 -9.53
CA GLN A 14 9.23 7.42 -10.75
C GLN A 14 10.42 8.25 -11.22
N ASP A 15 10.29 9.59 -11.25
CA ASP A 15 11.40 10.48 -11.60
C ASP A 15 12.61 10.27 -10.68
N LYS A 16 12.36 10.12 -9.37
CA LYS A 16 13.40 9.80 -8.39
C LYS A 16 14.02 8.42 -8.66
N TYR A 17 13.21 7.41 -8.94
CA TYR A 17 13.66 6.06 -9.25
C TYR A 17 14.55 6.02 -10.49
N GLU A 18 14.16 6.69 -11.57
CA GLU A 18 14.95 6.81 -12.80
C GLU A 18 16.26 7.58 -12.57
N SER A 19 16.23 8.62 -11.74
CA SER A 19 17.44 9.35 -11.32
C SER A 19 18.41 8.47 -10.56
N LEU A 20 17.93 7.65 -9.61
CA LEU A 20 18.76 6.68 -8.88
C LEU A 20 19.33 5.63 -9.81
N GLN A 21 18.54 5.12 -10.76
CA GLN A 21 19.00 4.16 -11.76
C GLN A 21 20.16 4.72 -12.60
N LYS A 22 20.05 5.99 -13.04
CA LYS A 22 21.11 6.69 -13.77
C LYS A 22 22.38 6.84 -12.92
N GLN A 23 22.24 7.21 -11.66
CA GLN A 23 23.38 7.32 -10.73
C GLN A 23 24.05 5.98 -10.46
N LEU A 24 23.30 4.88 -10.36
CA LEU A 24 23.86 3.54 -10.17
C LEU A 24 24.64 3.03 -11.39
N ALA A 25 24.39 3.60 -12.58
CA ALA A 25 25.15 3.32 -13.79
C ALA A 25 26.42 4.19 -13.93
N ASP A 26 26.61 5.18 -13.07
CA ASP A 26 27.77 6.09 -13.10
C ASP A 26 29.04 5.38 -12.60
N PRO A 27 30.13 5.31 -13.40
CA PRO A 27 31.40 4.74 -12.98
C PRO A 27 31.98 5.36 -11.69
N GLU A 28 31.75 6.66 -11.43
CA GLU A 28 32.22 7.31 -10.20
C GLU A 28 31.49 6.79 -8.97
N VAL A 29 30.19 6.49 -9.10
CA VAL A 29 29.39 5.88 -8.02
C VAL A 29 29.77 4.42 -7.82
N ILE A 30 30.01 3.68 -8.91
CA ILE A 30 30.45 2.27 -8.84
C ILE A 30 31.82 2.15 -8.14
N ALA A 31 32.70 3.14 -8.34
CA ALA A 31 34.00 3.18 -7.67
C ALA A 31 33.90 3.49 -6.17
N ASP A 32 32.83 4.18 -5.71
CA ASP A 32 32.55 4.43 -4.30
C ASP A 32 31.53 3.41 -3.75
N MET A 33 32.05 2.29 -3.24
CA MET A 33 31.25 1.20 -2.69
C MET A 33 30.25 1.66 -1.61
N LYS A 34 30.60 2.65 -0.78
CA LYS A 34 29.71 3.12 0.29
C LYS A 34 28.52 3.87 -0.30
N ARG A 35 28.77 4.76 -1.26
CA ARG A 35 27.74 5.50 -1.98
C ARG A 35 26.87 4.57 -2.82
N TYR A 36 27.47 3.60 -3.50
CA TYR A 36 26.76 2.58 -4.29
C TYR A 36 25.76 1.80 -3.43
N VAL A 37 26.19 1.29 -2.27
CA VAL A 37 25.32 0.52 -1.36
C VAL A 37 24.12 1.35 -0.90
N GLN A 38 24.32 2.62 -0.55
CA GLN A 38 23.23 3.50 -0.14
C GLN A 38 22.24 3.75 -1.28
N LEU A 39 22.72 4.12 -2.47
CA LEU A 39 21.86 4.38 -3.62
C LEU A 39 21.11 3.13 -4.08
N ASN A 40 21.76 1.96 -4.01
CA ASN A 40 21.14 0.69 -4.35
C ASN A 40 20.07 0.30 -3.34
N LYS A 41 20.25 0.61 -2.05
CA LYS A 41 19.22 0.44 -1.03
C LYS A 41 17.99 1.31 -1.34
N ASP A 42 18.19 2.60 -1.56
CA ASP A 42 17.10 3.53 -1.88
C ASP A 42 16.37 3.14 -3.17
N TYR A 43 17.10 2.67 -4.19
CA TYR A 43 16.54 2.15 -5.44
C TYR A 43 15.66 0.91 -5.20
N LYS A 44 16.15 -0.04 -4.39
CA LYS A 44 15.43 -1.27 -4.05
C LYS A 44 14.20 -1.02 -3.19
N GLU A 45 14.21 -0.01 -2.34
CA GLU A 45 13.03 0.38 -1.56
C GLU A 45 11.94 1.00 -2.44
N LEU A 46 12.32 1.74 -3.49
CA LEU A 46 11.35 2.33 -4.42
C LEU A 46 10.81 1.34 -5.46
N GLU A 47 11.58 0.33 -5.85
CA GLU A 47 11.21 -0.67 -6.86
C GLU A 47 9.78 -1.26 -6.68
N PRO A 48 9.36 -1.76 -5.50
CA PRO A 48 8.00 -2.27 -5.30
C PRO A 48 6.93 -1.19 -5.45
N ILE A 49 7.18 0.03 -4.93
CA ILE A 49 6.24 1.16 -5.04
C ILE A 49 6.01 1.53 -6.51
N ILE A 50 7.08 1.63 -7.29
CA ILE A 50 7.00 1.99 -8.71
C ILE A 50 6.32 0.90 -9.52
N LYS A 51 6.67 -0.38 -9.29
CA LYS A 51 6.05 -1.48 -10.01
C LYS A 51 4.54 -1.52 -9.82
N THR A 52 4.09 -1.49 -8.55
CA THR A 52 2.66 -1.49 -8.22
C THR A 52 1.98 -0.20 -8.66
N GLY A 53 2.65 0.94 -8.51
CA GLY A 53 2.13 2.25 -8.90
C GLY A 53 1.89 2.41 -10.40
N LEU A 54 2.80 1.89 -11.24
CA LEU A 54 2.63 1.91 -12.69
C LEU A 54 1.50 1.00 -13.17
N GLU A 55 1.33 -0.16 -12.52
CA GLU A 55 0.20 -1.05 -12.78
C GLU A 55 -1.14 -0.38 -12.41
N TYR A 56 -1.20 0.27 -11.25
CA TYR A 56 -2.35 1.07 -10.85
C TYR A 56 -2.66 2.20 -11.84
N LYS A 57 -1.66 2.98 -12.25
CA LYS A 57 -1.85 4.06 -13.23
C LYS A 57 -2.44 3.50 -14.52
N LYS A 58 -1.91 2.37 -15.01
CA LYS A 58 -2.42 1.71 -16.21
C LYS A 58 -3.90 1.33 -16.05
N MET A 59 -4.29 0.73 -14.92
CA MET A 59 -5.69 0.36 -14.66
C MET A 59 -6.63 1.58 -14.59
N VAL A 60 -6.15 2.70 -14.02
CA VAL A 60 -6.90 3.96 -13.99
C VAL A 60 -7.09 4.53 -15.39
N ASP A 61 -6.04 4.52 -16.22
CA ASP A 61 -6.10 4.98 -17.61
C ASP A 61 -7.05 4.09 -18.44
N GLU A 62 -6.93 2.76 -18.33
CA GLU A 62 -7.82 1.80 -18.99
C GLU A 62 -9.28 1.98 -18.55
N LEU A 63 -9.54 2.21 -17.27
CA LEU A 63 -10.90 2.49 -16.79
C LEU A 63 -11.45 3.80 -17.36
N ALA A 64 -10.61 4.83 -17.48
CA ALA A 64 -11.00 6.10 -18.07
C ALA A 64 -11.32 5.97 -19.56
N GLU A 65 -10.49 5.23 -20.31
CA GLU A 65 -10.72 4.90 -21.72
C GLU A 65 -12.01 4.10 -21.92
N ALA A 66 -12.24 3.05 -21.12
CA ALA A 66 -13.47 2.26 -21.19
C ALA A 66 -14.71 3.12 -20.88
N LYS A 67 -14.63 4.02 -19.90
CA LYS A 67 -15.72 4.98 -19.59
C LYS A 67 -15.95 5.96 -20.73
N ASP A 68 -14.91 6.39 -21.43
CA ASP A 68 -15.02 7.27 -22.60
C ASP A 68 -15.73 6.57 -23.78
N ILE A 69 -15.39 5.31 -24.05
CA ILE A 69 -16.04 4.48 -25.08
C ILE A 69 -17.55 4.40 -24.83
N ILE A 70 -17.99 4.20 -23.59
CA ILE A 70 -19.43 4.13 -23.25
C ILE A 70 -20.20 5.41 -23.60
N ILE A 71 -19.53 6.56 -23.50
CA ILE A 71 -20.11 7.89 -23.69
C ILE A 71 -20.08 8.29 -25.17
N ASN A 72 -18.96 8.05 -25.86
CA ASN A 72 -18.70 8.62 -27.18
C ASN A 72 -18.95 7.66 -28.35
N GLU A 73 -18.93 6.36 -28.10
CA GLU A 73 -19.08 5.34 -29.15
C GLU A 73 -20.55 4.88 -29.29
N LYS A 74 -20.94 4.52 -30.52
CA LYS A 74 -22.31 4.06 -30.84
C LYS A 74 -22.38 2.59 -31.22
N ASP A 75 -21.24 1.99 -31.55
CA ASP A 75 -21.15 0.56 -31.80
C ASP A 75 -21.43 -0.23 -30.50
N GLU A 76 -22.48 -1.05 -30.50
CA GLU A 76 -22.91 -1.79 -29.31
C GLU A 76 -21.90 -2.88 -28.90
N ASP A 77 -21.16 -3.48 -29.84
CA ASP A 77 -20.16 -4.50 -29.53
C ASP A 77 -18.99 -3.85 -28.77
N LEU A 78 -18.53 -2.67 -29.21
CA LEU A 78 -17.49 -1.90 -28.51
C LEU A 78 -17.94 -1.44 -27.12
N ARG A 79 -19.21 -1.05 -26.97
CA ARG A 79 -19.75 -0.65 -25.66
C ARG A 79 -19.87 -1.83 -24.70
N ASP A 80 -20.22 -3.01 -25.19
CA ASP A 80 -20.30 -4.20 -24.35
C ASP A 80 -18.92 -4.68 -23.90
N MET A 81 -17.90 -4.57 -24.75
CA MET A 81 -16.50 -4.78 -24.35
C MET A 81 -16.09 -3.80 -23.24
N ALA A 82 -16.37 -2.50 -23.40
CA ALA A 82 -16.04 -1.49 -22.40
C ALA A 82 -16.78 -1.71 -21.06
N LYS A 83 -18.03 -2.18 -21.08
CA LYS A 83 -18.76 -2.56 -19.84
C LYS A 83 -18.07 -3.70 -19.10
N ALA A 84 -17.59 -4.70 -19.83
CA ALA A 84 -16.86 -5.83 -19.24
C ALA A 84 -15.55 -5.38 -18.59
N GLU A 85 -14.80 -4.51 -19.26
CA GLU A 85 -13.57 -3.93 -18.70
C GLU A 85 -13.83 -3.10 -17.44
N ILE A 86 -14.86 -2.24 -17.46
CA ILE A 86 -15.27 -1.47 -16.27
C ILE A 86 -15.61 -2.41 -15.11
N ALA A 87 -16.39 -3.46 -15.36
CA ALA A 87 -16.79 -4.43 -14.34
C ALA A 87 -15.60 -5.20 -13.73
N GLU A 88 -14.51 -5.37 -14.49
CA GLU A 88 -13.28 -5.98 -14.02
C GLU A 88 -12.38 -5.01 -13.24
N LEU A 89 -12.21 -3.78 -13.74
CA LEU A 89 -11.24 -2.81 -13.21
C LEU A 89 -11.76 -2.07 -11.98
N GLU A 90 -13.04 -1.69 -11.98
CA GLU A 90 -13.64 -0.86 -10.92
C GLU A 90 -13.51 -1.45 -9.50
N PRO A 91 -13.66 -2.77 -9.25
CA PRO A 91 -13.43 -3.33 -7.92
C PRO A 91 -11.95 -3.48 -7.55
N LYS A 92 -11.05 -3.62 -8.53
CA LYS A 92 -9.61 -3.86 -8.29
C LYS A 92 -8.84 -2.57 -7.96
N ILE A 93 -9.28 -1.44 -8.50
CA ILE A 93 -8.62 -0.14 -8.30
C ILE A 93 -8.53 0.22 -6.80
N PRO A 94 -9.61 0.15 -5.99
CA PRO A 94 -9.54 0.42 -4.56
C PRO A 94 -8.58 -0.50 -3.79
N GLU A 95 -8.51 -1.79 -4.15
CA GLU A 95 -7.59 -2.74 -3.53
C GLU A 95 -6.12 -2.37 -3.84
N MET A 96 -5.85 -2.00 -5.09
CA MET A 96 -4.52 -1.56 -5.51
C MET A 96 -4.12 -0.23 -4.88
N GLU A 97 -5.06 0.72 -4.74
CA GLU A 97 -4.82 1.97 -4.01
C GLU A 97 -4.36 1.71 -2.58
N GLU A 98 -5.01 0.80 -1.87
CA GLU A 98 -4.67 0.47 -0.49
C GLU A 98 -3.29 -0.18 -0.39
N GLN A 99 -2.98 -1.10 -1.31
CA GLN A 99 -1.65 -1.69 -1.39
C GLN A 99 -0.56 -0.62 -1.59
N ILE A 100 -0.79 0.34 -2.49
CA ILE A 100 0.16 1.43 -2.73
C ILE A 100 0.27 2.33 -1.50
N LYS A 101 -0.85 2.68 -0.85
CA LYS A 101 -0.82 3.48 0.38
C LYS A 101 0.04 2.82 1.46
N ILE A 102 -0.06 1.50 1.62
CA ILE A 102 0.78 0.73 2.55
C ILE A 102 2.25 0.81 2.14
N LEU A 103 2.57 0.62 0.86
CA LEU A 103 3.95 0.68 0.36
C LEU A 103 4.57 2.09 0.48
N LEU A 104 3.75 3.14 0.47
CA LEU A 104 4.18 4.53 0.66
C LEU A 104 4.47 4.87 2.14
N ILE A 105 4.11 4.00 3.08
CA ILE A 105 4.47 4.18 4.48
C ILE A 105 5.98 3.95 4.59
N PRO A 106 6.76 4.97 5.01
CA PRO A 106 8.19 4.78 5.21
C PRO A 106 8.39 3.68 6.25
N ALA A 107 9.32 2.75 5.97
CA ALA A 107 9.66 1.70 6.92
C ALA A 107 10.12 2.35 8.23
N ASP A 108 9.38 2.10 9.32
CA ASP A 108 9.78 2.54 10.63
C ASP A 108 10.89 1.60 11.12
N PRO A 109 12.04 2.09 11.61
CA PRO A 109 13.05 1.22 12.23
C PRO A 109 12.48 0.32 13.34
N ASP A 110 11.36 0.70 13.94
CA ASP A 110 10.67 -0.06 14.99
C ASP A 110 9.63 -1.07 14.44
N ASP A 111 9.28 -1.07 13.15
CA ASP A 111 8.30 -2.01 12.54
C ASP A 111 8.71 -3.48 12.71
N SER A 112 10.02 -3.73 12.82
CA SER A 112 10.59 -5.07 13.01
C SER A 112 10.59 -5.54 14.46
N LYS A 113 10.23 -4.67 15.42
CA LYS A 113 10.28 -4.97 16.86
C LYS A 113 8.96 -5.56 17.34
N ASN A 114 9.00 -6.18 18.52
CA ASN A 114 7.79 -6.61 19.21
C ASN A 114 6.96 -5.40 19.63
N ALA A 115 5.64 -5.52 19.56
CA ALA A 115 4.69 -4.51 20.02
C ALA A 115 4.18 -4.84 21.42
N ILE A 116 3.90 -3.81 22.21
CA ILE A 116 3.14 -3.92 23.47
C ILE A 116 1.75 -3.34 23.20
N ILE A 117 0.71 -4.12 23.48
CA ILE A 117 -0.68 -3.68 23.36
C ILE A 117 -1.23 -3.46 24.76
N GLU A 118 -1.74 -2.25 25.01
CA GLU A 118 -2.43 -1.92 26.24
C GLU A 118 -3.93 -1.71 25.95
N ILE A 119 -4.78 -2.49 26.60
CA ILE A 119 -6.24 -2.42 26.46
C ILE A 119 -6.80 -1.89 27.78
N ARG A 120 -7.45 -0.72 27.74
CA ARG A 120 -8.05 -0.08 28.91
C ARG A 120 -9.55 0.09 28.71
N GLY A 121 -10.33 -0.22 29.74
CA GLY A 121 -11.74 0.13 29.79
C GLY A 121 -11.90 1.65 29.73
N GLY A 122 -12.70 2.13 28.78
CA GLY A 122 -13.06 3.54 28.66
C GLY A 122 -14.26 3.89 29.54
N THR A 123 -15.15 4.74 29.03
CA THR A 123 -16.45 5.00 29.66
C THR A 123 -17.39 3.81 29.51
N GLY A 124 -18.18 3.51 30.55
CA GLY A 124 -19.17 2.42 30.52
C GLY A 124 -18.95 1.32 31.56
N GLY A 125 -18.07 1.51 32.55
CA GLY A 125 -17.92 0.59 33.69
C GLY A 125 -17.79 -0.88 33.25
N ASP A 126 -18.75 -1.71 33.68
CA ASP A 126 -18.78 -3.14 33.38
C ASP A 126 -18.84 -3.45 31.88
N GLU A 127 -19.57 -2.67 31.09
CA GLU A 127 -19.63 -2.88 29.63
C GLU A 127 -18.27 -2.58 28.96
N ALA A 128 -17.53 -1.60 29.48
CA ALA A 128 -16.20 -1.28 28.99
C ALA A 128 -15.18 -2.38 29.35
N ALA A 129 -15.32 -3.01 30.52
CA ALA A 129 -14.49 -4.15 30.92
C ALA A 129 -14.77 -5.39 30.06
N ILE A 130 -16.04 -5.69 29.79
CA ILE A 130 -16.43 -6.79 28.88
C ILE A 130 -15.86 -6.56 27.49
N PHE A 131 -15.98 -5.33 26.97
CA PHE A 131 -15.45 -5.01 25.64
C PHE A 131 -13.91 -5.06 25.58
N ALA A 132 -13.21 -4.65 26.65
CA ALA A 132 -11.77 -4.82 26.76
C ALA A 132 -11.37 -6.31 26.66
N GLY A 133 -12.12 -7.20 27.32
CA GLY A 133 -11.95 -8.65 27.20
C GLY A 133 -12.21 -9.18 25.78
N ASP A 134 -13.21 -8.65 25.09
CA ASP A 134 -13.50 -9.01 23.69
C ASP A 134 -12.37 -8.57 22.74
N LEU A 135 -11.83 -7.36 22.93
CA LEU A 135 -10.67 -6.87 22.18
C LEU A 135 -9.42 -7.73 22.44
N PHE A 136 -9.15 -8.06 23.71
CA PHE A 136 -8.05 -8.95 24.07
C PHE A 136 -8.17 -10.31 23.36
N ARG A 137 -9.38 -10.91 23.37
CA ARG A 137 -9.66 -12.17 22.68
C ARG A 137 -9.48 -12.04 21.16
N MET A 138 -9.91 -10.92 20.58
CA MET A 138 -9.76 -10.63 19.14
C MET A 138 -8.28 -10.60 18.75
N TYR A 139 -7.46 -9.81 19.45
CA TYR A 139 -6.03 -9.70 19.17
C TYR A 139 -5.27 -10.99 19.45
N SER A 140 -5.64 -11.72 20.49
CA SER A 140 -5.04 -13.03 20.81
C SER A 140 -5.23 -14.02 19.66
N ARG A 141 -6.45 -14.13 19.12
CA ARG A 141 -6.72 -14.99 17.96
C ARG A 141 -6.01 -14.53 16.70
N TYR A 142 -5.88 -13.21 16.49
CA TYR A 142 -5.13 -12.67 15.36
C TYR A 142 -3.64 -13.02 15.46
N ALA A 143 -3.03 -12.85 16.64
CA ALA A 143 -1.65 -13.21 16.91
C ALA A 143 -1.41 -14.71 16.66
N GLU A 144 -2.29 -15.58 17.18
CA GLU A 144 -2.23 -17.03 16.91
C GLU A 144 -2.28 -17.35 15.41
N LYS A 145 -3.22 -16.73 14.66
CA LYS A 145 -3.36 -16.96 13.21
C LYS A 145 -2.12 -16.49 12.42
N ARG A 146 -1.42 -15.45 12.90
CA ARG A 146 -0.17 -14.96 12.33
C ARG A 146 1.07 -15.74 12.81
N GLY A 147 0.91 -16.68 13.75
CA GLY A 147 2.00 -17.45 14.34
C GLY A 147 2.86 -16.63 15.32
N TRP A 148 2.32 -15.54 15.87
CA TRP A 148 3.01 -14.68 16.81
C TRP A 148 2.89 -15.19 18.24
N LYS A 149 3.95 -15.03 19.04
CA LYS A 149 3.92 -15.32 20.47
C LYS A 149 3.28 -14.15 21.22
N LEU A 150 2.27 -14.43 22.04
CA LEU A 150 1.63 -13.47 22.94
C LEU A 150 2.06 -13.76 24.39
N GLU A 151 2.32 -12.71 25.16
CA GLU A 151 2.65 -12.77 26.58
C GLU A 151 1.84 -11.69 27.32
N VAL A 152 1.17 -12.08 28.40
CA VAL A 152 0.39 -11.17 29.25
C VAL A 152 1.27 -10.72 30.40
N ASN A 153 1.59 -9.41 30.44
CA ASN A 153 2.48 -8.84 31.45
C ASN A 153 1.75 -8.41 32.73
N ASP A 154 0.56 -7.83 32.58
CA ASP A 154 -0.26 -7.33 33.68
C ASP A 154 -1.74 -7.43 33.28
N GLU A 155 -2.58 -7.81 34.23
CA GLU A 155 -4.04 -7.87 34.05
C GLU A 155 -4.73 -7.39 35.33
N THR A 156 -5.75 -6.54 35.18
CA THR A 156 -6.66 -6.18 36.27
C THR A 156 -8.05 -6.69 35.90
N PRO A 157 -8.55 -7.73 36.59
CA PRO A 157 -9.88 -8.29 36.35
C PRO A 157 -11.02 -7.30 36.60
#